data_AF-A0A958X3S8-F1
#
_entry.id   AF-A0A958X3S8-F1
#
_cell.length_a   1.000
_cell.length_b   1.000
_cell.length_c   1.000
_cell.angle_alpha   90.00
_cell.angle_beta   90.00
_cell.angle_gamma   90.00
#
_symmetry.space_group_name_H-M   'P 1'
#
loop_
_entity.id
_entity.type
_entity.pdbx_description
1 polymer ?
#
loop_
_entity_poly.entity_id
_entity_poly.type
_entity_poly.pdbx_seq_one_letter_code
_entity_poly.pdbx_strand_id
1 'polypeptide(L)'
;MLFATLNGVKVEANPKAQGTCLLCDQPVFPKCGEINVWHWAHYKDKNCDYWYEPETEWHKNWKLVFGKENCEIVISKDGCKHIADVLTNDDLIIELQNSPIQIDVIREREDFYGERMLWIINGKHFKNNFSIFKSRLDEDIKYFRFYDPLSAEFGKVDNSPKNEFNFTWSWCRKSWSNVQRNVFIDFGDEYLFWVKEGMGTNSGKGNQVMKKFFLNKYGGDLELLATLIDGSKDTIKRLKTYEK
;
A
#
# COMPACT_ATOMS: atom_id res chain seq x y z
N MET A 1 -1.04 -14.05 -8.68
CA MET A 1 -1.87 -14.59 -7.60
C MET A 1 -1.02 -15.53 -6.75
N LEU A 2 -0.95 -15.27 -5.46
CA LEU A 2 -0.24 -16.07 -4.47
C LEU A 2 -0.98 -17.36 -4.14
N PHE A 3 -2.31 -17.33 -4.22
CA PHE A 3 -3.15 -18.43 -3.80
C PHE A 3 -4.02 -19.00 -4.93
N ALA A 4 -4.33 -20.29 -4.81
CA ALA A 4 -5.31 -20.99 -5.62
C ALA A 4 -6.15 -21.88 -4.70
N THR A 5 -7.19 -22.50 -5.23
CA THR A 5 -7.99 -23.48 -4.48
C THR A 5 -7.56 -24.91 -4.83
N LEU A 6 -7.40 -25.75 -3.82
CA LEU A 6 -7.25 -27.20 -3.95
C LEU A 6 -8.22 -27.87 -2.98
N ASN A 7 -9.19 -28.65 -3.49
CA ASN A 7 -10.25 -29.28 -2.69
C ASN A 7 -11.02 -28.30 -1.79
N GLY A 8 -11.32 -27.10 -2.29
CA GLY A 8 -12.02 -26.05 -1.53
C GLY A 8 -11.14 -25.31 -0.52
N VAL A 9 -9.86 -25.68 -0.38
CA VAL A 9 -8.92 -25.02 0.53
C VAL A 9 -8.00 -24.11 -0.27
N LYS A 10 -7.85 -22.88 0.20
CA LYS A 10 -6.89 -21.92 -0.35
C LYS A 10 -5.47 -22.41 -0.09
N VAL A 11 -4.59 -22.39 -1.08
CA VAL A 11 -3.22 -22.91 -0.97
C VAL A 11 -2.21 -22.03 -1.69
N GLU A 12 -1.02 -21.88 -1.12
CA GLU A 12 0.10 -21.21 -1.77
C GLU A 12 0.66 -22.05 -2.91
N ALA A 13 1.31 -21.38 -3.87
CA ALA A 13 2.01 -22.06 -4.95
C ALA A 13 3.11 -22.95 -4.39
N ASN A 14 3.05 -24.24 -4.71
CA ASN A 14 4.06 -25.21 -4.31
C ASN A 14 4.42 -26.13 -5.50
N PRO A 15 5.65 -26.68 -5.54
CA PRO A 15 6.07 -27.53 -6.65
C PRO A 15 5.15 -28.75 -6.80
N LYS A 16 4.74 -29.03 -8.04
CA LYS A 16 3.92 -30.19 -8.43
C LYS A 16 2.47 -30.17 -7.96
N ALA A 17 1.99 -29.14 -7.27
CA ALA A 17 0.56 -29.02 -7.02
C ALA A 17 -0.21 -28.58 -8.27
N GLN A 18 -1.49 -28.92 -8.27
CA GLN A 18 -2.50 -28.40 -9.18
C GLN A 18 -3.45 -27.56 -8.33
N GLY A 19 -3.91 -26.44 -8.88
CA GLY A 19 -4.89 -25.57 -8.22
C GLY A 19 -5.91 -25.07 -9.23
N THR A 20 -7.02 -24.57 -8.72
CA THR A 20 -8.01 -23.83 -9.51
C THR A 20 -7.95 -22.34 -9.17
N CYS A 21 -8.10 -21.50 -10.18
CA CYS A 21 -8.13 -20.06 -10.01
C CYS A 21 -9.30 -19.67 -9.10
N LEU A 22 -9.04 -18.78 -8.13
CA LEU A 22 -10.06 -18.24 -7.23
C LEU A 22 -11.23 -17.56 -7.97
N LEU A 23 -10.97 -16.95 -9.13
CA LEU A 23 -11.95 -16.13 -9.85
C LEU A 23 -12.79 -16.92 -10.86
N CYS A 24 -12.14 -17.73 -11.70
CA CYS A 24 -12.77 -18.37 -12.86
C CYS A 24 -12.84 -19.91 -12.78
N ASP A 25 -12.37 -20.49 -11.68
CA ASP A 25 -12.34 -21.93 -11.42
C ASP A 25 -11.53 -22.76 -12.44
N GLN A 26 -10.82 -22.11 -13.37
CA GLN A 26 -9.98 -22.79 -14.35
C GLN A 26 -8.67 -23.28 -13.73
N PRO A 27 -8.04 -24.34 -14.26
CA PRO A 27 -6.76 -24.83 -13.79
C PRO A 27 -5.65 -23.77 -13.87
N VAL A 28 -4.88 -23.66 -12.79
CA VAL A 28 -3.67 -22.85 -12.69
C VAL A 28 -2.47 -23.71 -12.30
N PHE A 29 -1.29 -23.27 -12.70
CA PHE A 29 -0.04 -23.99 -12.51
C PHE A 29 0.90 -23.20 -11.61
N PRO A 30 1.64 -23.88 -10.72
CA PRO A 30 2.57 -23.21 -9.82
C PRO A 30 3.82 -22.81 -10.60
N LYS A 31 4.21 -21.55 -10.48
CA LYS A 31 5.48 -21.01 -10.93
C LYS A 31 6.40 -20.92 -9.72
N CYS A 32 7.25 -21.93 -9.56
CA CYS A 32 8.21 -22.02 -8.46
C CYS A 32 9.63 -21.99 -9.01
N GLY A 33 10.53 -21.27 -8.35
CA GLY A 33 11.93 -21.17 -8.73
C GLY A 33 12.68 -20.17 -7.84
N GLU A 34 13.94 -19.91 -8.17
CA GLU A 34 14.81 -19.03 -7.39
C GLU A 34 14.70 -17.55 -7.78
N ILE A 35 14.15 -17.27 -8.96
CA ILE A 35 14.18 -15.93 -9.57
C ILE A 35 12.94 -15.11 -9.20
N ASN A 36 11.75 -15.71 -9.29
CA ASN A 36 10.48 -15.02 -9.12
C ASN A 36 9.77 -15.50 -7.86
N VAL A 37 8.96 -14.61 -7.28
CA VAL A 37 8.02 -14.97 -6.23
C VAL A 37 7.16 -16.13 -6.69
N TRP A 38 7.00 -17.12 -5.81
CA TRP A 38 6.17 -18.28 -6.13
C TRP A 38 4.71 -17.84 -6.24
N HIS A 39 4.10 -18.13 -7.38
CA HIS A 39 2.74 -17.71 -7.69
C HIS A 39 2.04 -18.76 -8.55
N TRP A 40 0.71 -18.70 -8.59
CA TRP A 40 -0.10 -19.45 -9.53
C TRP A 40 -0.30 -18.64 -10.81
N ALA A 41 -0.28 -19.32 -11.95
CA ALA A 41 -0.48 -18.70 -13.26
C ALA A 41 -1.41 -19.54 -14.14
N HIS A 42 -2.21 -18.85 -14.95
CA HIS A 42 -2.97 -19.48 -16.03
C HIS A 42 -2.05 -19.97 -17.15
N TYR A 43 -2.52 -20.94 -17.92
CA TYR A 43 -1.83 -21.40 -19.13
C TYR A 43 -2.02 -20.38 -20.29
N LYS A 44 -0.92 -19.98 -20.93
CA LYS A 44 -0.88 -19.08 -22.12
C LYS A 44 -1.50 -17.68 -21.91
N ASP A 45 -1.18 -16.99 -20.81
CA ASP A 45 -1.59 -15.60 -20.54
C ASP A 45 -3.11 -15.32 -20.64
N LYS A 46 -3.93 -16.35 -20.43
CA LYS A 46 -5.37 -16.17 -20.22
C LYS A 46 -5.61 -15.61 -18.82
N ASN A 47 -5.23 -14.36 -18.60
CA ASN A 47 -5.56 -13.68 -17.37
C ASN A 47 -7.08 -13.49 -17.34
N CYS A 48 -7.73 -14.19 -16.40
CA CYS A 48 -9.18 -14.11 -16.22
C CYS A 48 -9.63 -12.82 -15.52
N ASP A 49 -8.70 -12.16 -14.82
CA ASP A 49 -8.88 -10.82 -14.29
C ASP A 49 -7.99 -9.86 -15.07
N TYR A 50 -8.56 -8.85 -15.72
CA TYR A 50 -7.77 -7.86 -16.46
C TYR A 50 -7.13 -6.81 -15.54
N TRP A 51 -7.48 -6.79 -14.25
CA TRP A 51 -6.77 -6.01 -13.22
C TRP A 51 -5.51 -6.70 -12.70
N TYR A 52 -5.22 -7.91 -13.17
CA TYR A 52 -4.05 -8.66 -12.76
C TYR A 52 -2.74 -7.90 -12.97
N GLU A 53 -1.90 -7.88 -11.93
CA GLU A 53 -0.50 -7.46 -11.98
C GLU A 53 0.42 -8.65 -11.61
N PRO A 54 1.60 -8.81 -12.23
CA PRO A 54 2.58 -9.81 -11.80
C PRO A 54 2.98 -9.63 -10.33
N GLU A 55 3.06 -10.74 -9.59
CA GLU A 55 3.47 -10.71 -8.18
C GLU A 55 4.95 -10.31 -8.03
N THR A 56 5.19 -9.37 -7.14
CA THR A 56 6.52 -8.97 -6.67
C THR A 56 6.69 -9.30 -5.20
N GLU A 57 7.92 -9.29 -4.68
CA GLU A 57 8.14 -9.51 -3.24
C GLU A 57 7.48 -8.42 -2.39
N TRP A 58 7.43 -7.18 -2.92
CA TRP A 58 6.71 -6.08 -2.28
C TRP A 58 5.21 -6.36 -2.17
N HIS A 59 4.58 -6.80 -3.28
CA HIS A 59 3.17 -7.21 -3.28
C HIS A 59 2.90 -8.35 -2.32
N LYS A 60 3.75 -9.39 -2.37
CA LYS A 60 3.63 -10.56 -1.50
C LYS A 60 3.70 -10.19 -0.03
N ASN A 61 4.68 -9.39 0.38
CA ASN A 61 4.83 -9.02 1.80
C ASN A 61 3.65 -8.18 2.29
N TRP A 62 3.17 -7.25 1.47
CA TRP A 62 1.96 -6.46 1.80
C TRP A 62 0.69 -7.29 1.85
N LYS A 63 0.54 -8.35 1.06
CA LYS A 63 -0.57 -9.28 1.21
C LYS A 63 -0.41 -10.07 2.51
N LEU A 64 0.69 -10.81 2.65
CA LEU A 64 0.89 -11.76 3.74
C LEU A 64 0.83 -11.15 5.15
N VAL A 65 1.19 -9.87 5.32
CA VAL A 65 1.03 -9.17 6.60
C VAL A 65 -0.43 -9.11 7.08
N PHE A 66 -1.43 -9.21 6.19
CA PHE A 66 -2.84 -9.28 6.56
C PHE A 66 -3.37 -10.71 6.68
N GLY A 67 -2.53 -11.71 6.43
CA GLY A 67 -2.89 -13.12 6.53
C GLY A 67 -3.61 -13.66 5.29
N LYS A 68 -3.38 -14.95 5.03
CA LYS A 68 -3.88 -15.68 3.86
C LYS A 68 -5.39 -15.58 3.65
N GLU A 69 -6.16 -15.59 4.74
CA GLU A 69 -7.63 -15.57 4.70
C GLU A 69 -8.20 -14.21 4.32
N ASN A 70 -7.39 -13.15 4.41
CA ASN A 70 -7.76 -11.78 4.04
C ASN A 70 -7.17 -11.34 2.68
N CYS A 71 -6.20 -12.09 2.14
CA CYS A 71 -5.57 -11.77 0.86
C CYS A 71 -6.38 -12.31 -0.32
N GLU A 72 -6.29 -11.72 -1.51
CA GLU A 72 -6.84 -12.29 -2.77
C GLU A 72 -8.28 -12.78 -2.62
N ILE A 73 -9.19 -11.85 -2.30
CA ILE A 73 -10.60 -12.13 -2.04
C ILE A 73 -11.43 -11.78 -3.26
N VAL A 74 -12.26 -12.71 -3.70
CA VAL A 74 -13.15 -12.49 -4.85
C VAL A 74 -14.33 -11.64 -4.39
N ILE A 75 -14.42 -10.44 -4.93
CA ILE A 75 -15.55 -9.53 -4.74
C ILE A 75 -16.45 -9.63 -5.96
N SER A 76 -17.75 -9.82 -5.73
CA SER A 76 -18.77 -9.91 -6.78
C SER A 76 -19.73 -8.73 -6.66
N LYS A 77 -19.91 -7.95 -7.72
CA LYS A 77 -20.83 -6.80 -7.77
C LYS A 77 -21.40 -6.67 -9.19
N ASP A 78 -22.72 -6.52 -9.29
CA ASP A 78 -23.44 -6.30 -10.55
C ASP A 78 -23.13 -7.33 -11.66
N GLY A 79 -22.87 -8.58 -11.27
CA GLY A 79 -22.53 -9.67 -12.21
C GLY A 79 -21.05 -9.69 -12.65
N CYS A 80 -20.26 -8.70 -12.25
CA CYS A 80 -18.82 -8.65 -12.42
C CYS A 80 -18.10 -9.21 -11.18
N LYS A 81 -16.93 -9.82 -11.39
CA LYS A 81 -16.09 -10.36 -10.32
C LYS A 81 -14.66 -9.89 -10.50
N HIS A 82 -14.02 -9.51 -9.39
CA HIS A 82 -12.60 -9.15 -9.34
C HIS A 82 -11.96 -9.69 -8.07
N ILE A 83 -10.63 -9.85 -8.11
CA ILE A 83 -9.85 -10.21 -6.94
C ILE A 83 -9.31 -8.95 -6.28
N ALA A 84 -9.72 -8.70 -5.04
CA ALA A 84 -9.13 -7.67 -4.19
C ALA A 84 -7.81 -8.18 -3.58
N ASP A 85 -6.77 -7.35 -3.54
CA ASP A 85 -5.48 -7.76 -2.98
C ASP A 85 -5.59 -8.12 -1.49
N VAL A 86 -6.29 -7.30 -0.70
CA VAL A 86 -6.60 -7.53 0.71
C VAL A 86 -8.01 -7.01 1.05
N LEU A 87 -8.78 -7.80 1.79
CA LEU A 87 -10.00 -7.41 2.49
C LEU A 87 -9.75 -7.54 4.00
N THR A 88 -9.73 -6.43 4.73
CA THR A 88 -9.51 -6.45 6.18
C THR A 88 -10.73 -6.99 6.93
N ASN A 89 -10.55 -7.36 8.20
CA ASN A 89 -11.64 -7.83 9.07
C ASN A 89 -12.73 -6.78 9.33
N ASP A 90 -12.43 -5.51 9.05
CA ASP A 90 -13.40 -4.42 9.16
C ASP A 90 -14.15 -4.18 7.84
N ASP A 91 -14.00 -5.01 6.81
CA ASP A 91 -14.55 -4.81 5.45
C ASP A 91 -13.96 -3.60 4.70
N LEU A 92 -12.66 -3.34 4.85
CA LEU A 92 -11.93 -2.38 4.03
C LEU A 92 -11.12 -3.11 2.96
N ILE A 93 -11.24 -2.67 1.71
CA ILE A 93 -10.39 -3.13 0.60
C ILE A 93 -9.08 -2.33 0.58
N ILE A 94 -7.96 -3.03 0.50
CA ILE A 94 -6.65 -2.46 0.26
C ILE A 94 -6.15 -3.00 -1.08
N GLU A 95 -6.04 -2.12 -2.08
CA GLU A 95 -5.44 -2.45 -3.37
C GLU A 95 -3.98 -2.01 -3.42
N LEU A 96 -3.13 -2.88 -3.95
CA LEU A 96 -1.70 -2.67 -4.03
C LEU A 96 -1.30 -2.40 -5.48
N GLN A 97 -0.68 -1.24 -5.74
CA GLN A 97 -0.28 -0.89 -7.10
C GLN A 97 1.23 -0.71 -7.20
N ASN A 98 1.89 -1.61 -7.94
CA ASN A 98 3.35 -1.60 -8.07
C ASN A 98 3.80 -0.87 -9.36
N SER A 99 3.16 -1.21 -10.49
CA SER A 99 3.45 -0.64 -11.81
C SER A 99 2.63 0.62 -12.13
N PRO A 100 2.97 1.39 -13.19
CA PRO A 100 2.08 2.42 -13.71
C PRO A 100 0.71 1.83 -14.09
N ILE A 101 -0.35 2.53 -13.68
CA ILE A 101 -1.74 2.18 -13.95
C ILE A 101 -2.41 3.33 -14.71
N GLN A 102 -3.37 3.02 -15.57
CA GLN A 102 -4.13 4.02 -16.32
C GLN A 102 -5.24 4.62 -15.45
N ILE A 103 -5.65 5.85 -15.76
CA ILE A 103 -6.63 6.61 -14.96
C ILE A 103 -8.03 6.00 -15.00
N ASP A 104 -8.41 5.42 -16.14
CA ASP A 104 -9.67 4.69 -16.33
C ASP A 104 -9.71 3.44 -15.45
N VAL A 105 -8.63 2.67 -15.38
CA VAL A 105 -8.53 1.49 -14.50
C VAL A 105 -8.60 1.87 -13.02
N ILE A 106 -7.98 2.99 -12.61
CA ILE A 106 -8.13 3.50 -11.24
C ILE A 106 -9.60 3.79 -10.95
N ARG A 107 -10.27 4.58 -11.80
CA ARG A 107 -11.69 4.94 -11.60
C ARG A 107 -12.59 3.72 -11.54
N GLU A 108 -12.39 2.79 -12.46
CA GLU A 108 -13.16 1.55 -12.53
C GLU A 108 -13.06 0.73 -11.24
N ARG A 109 -11.84 0.59 -10.68
CA ARG A 109 -11.63 -0.09 -9.39
C ARG A 109 -12.28 0.65 -8.24
N GLU A 110 -12.14 1.98 -8.19
CA GLU A 110 -12.72 2.79 -7.13
C GLU A 110 -14.26 2.80 -7.16
N ASP A 111 -14.86 2.75 -8.35
CA ASP A 111 -16.31 2.64 -8.55
C ASP A 111 -16.83 1.23 -8.21
N PHE A 112 -16.05 0.21 -8.57
CA PHE A 112 -16.38 -1.19 -8.25
C PHE A 112 -16.33 -1.45 -6.75
N TYR A 113 -15.21 -1.18 -6.08
CA TYR A 113 -15.03 -1.44 -4.64
C TYR A 113 -15.74 -0.40 -3.75
N GLY A 114 -15.98 0.81 -4.25
CA GLY A 114 -16.69 1.86 -3.52
C GLY A 114 -15.84 2.55 -2.45
N GLU A 115 -16.50 3.24 -1.52
CA GLU A 115 -15.84 4.16 -0.57
C GLU A 115 -14.96 3.46 0.47
N ARG A 116 -15.22 2.17 0.75
CA ARG A 116 -14.45 1.37 1.70
C ARG A 116 -13.23 0.73 1.03
N MET A 117 -12.43 1.58 0.40
CA MET A 117 -11.22 1.18 -0.33
C MET A 117 -10.09 2.19 -0.08
N LEU A 118 -8.85 1.70 -0.03
CA LEU A 118 -7.65 2.53 -0.14
C LEU A 118 -6.61 1.88 -1.07
N TRP A 119 -5.66 2.70 -1.49
CA TRP A 119 -4.50 2.31 -2.27
C TRP A 119 -3.24 2.33 -1.42
N ILE A 120 -2.38 1.32 -1.59
CA ILE A 120 -0.96 1.41 -1.26
C ILE A 120 -0.18 1.28 -2.56
N ILE A 121 0.68 2.24 -2.86
CA ILE A 121 1.45 2.27 -4.10
C ILE A 121 2.94 2.08 -3.82
N ASN A 122 3.61 1.30 -4.66
CA ASN A 122 5.05 1.12 -4.54
C ASN A 122 5.79 2.38 -5.02
N GLY A 123 6.29 3.14 -4.05
CA GLY A 123 7.06 4.37 -4.25
C GLY A 123 8.54 4.16 -4.54
N LYS A 124 9.07 2.95 -4.35
CA LYS A 124 10.53 2.68 -4.46
C LYS A 124 11.09 3.07 -5.83
N HIS A 125 10.31 2.88 -6.89
CA HIS A 125 10.71 3.19 -8.27
C HIS A 125 10.84 4.68 -8.57
N PHE A 126 10.24 5.55 -7.77
CA PHE A 126 10.27 7.01 -7.98
C PHE A 126 10.68 7.78 -6.73
N LYS A 127 11.24 7.10 -5.71
CA LYS A 127 11.70 7.71 -4.46
C LYS A 127 12.64 8.89 -4.71
N ASN A 128 13.57 8.76 -5.67
CA ASN A 128 14.52 9.82 -6.01
C ASN A 128 13.88 11.06 -6.66
N ASN A 129 12.64 10.94 -7.14
CA ASN A 129 11.89 12.02 -7.76
C ASN A 129 10.83 12.61 -6.82
N PHE A 130 10.74 12.11 -5.58
CA PHE A 130 9.73 12.51 -4.60
C PHE A 130 10.41 13.04 -3.34
N SER A 131 10.15 14.30 -2.97
CA SER A 131 10.75 14.95 -1.79
C SER A 131 9.67 15.34 -0.80
N ILE A 132 9.87 15.02 0.48
CA ILE A 132 8.97 15.36 1.59
C ILE A 132 9.66 16.36 2.50
N PHE A 133 8.98 17.45 2.86
CA PHE A 133 9.52 18.51 3.70
C PHE A 133 8.43 19.22 4.51
N LYS A 134 8.78 19.79 5.66
CA LYS A 134 7.85 20.61 6.46
C LYS A 134 7.62 21.97 5.79
N SER A 135 6.51 22.64 6.08
CA SER A 135 6.28 23.95 5.48
C SER A 135 7.33 24.96 6.00
N ARG A 136 7.79 25.88 5.13
CA ARG A 136 8.66 26.99 5.56
C ARG A 136 7.97 27.86 6.62
N LEU A 137 6.64 27.95 6.58
CA LEU A 137 5.87 28.66 7.58
C LEU A 137 6.01 28.03 8.97
N ASP A 138 6.11 26.70 9.07
CA ASP A 138 6.36 26.02 10.35
C ASP A 138 7.76 26.33 10.90
N GLU A 139 8.75 26.45 10.01
CA GLU A 139 10.12 26.84 10.36
C GLU A 139 10.18 28.29 10.81
N ASP A 140 9.53 29.20 10.09
CA ASP A 140 9.43 30.63 10.44
C ASP A 140 8.64 30.82 11.73
N ILE A 141 7.50 30.15 11.92
CA ILE A 141 6.73 30.18 13.18
C ILE A 141 7.58 29.65 14.34
N LYS A 142 8.35 28.58 14.12
CA LYS A 142 9.26 28.05 15.14
C LYS A 142 10.38 29.04 15.45
N TYR A 143 10.94 29.70 14.45
CA TYR A 143 11.95 30.75 14.61
C TYR A 143 11.36 31.95 15.37
N PHE A 144 10.22 32.49 14.94
CA PHE A 144 9.52 33.58 15.65
C PHE A 144 9.20 33.20 17.10
N ARG A 145 8.68 31.99 17.37
CA ARG A 145 8.44 31.51 18.75
C ARG A 145 9.70 31.36 19.60
N PHE A 146 10.86 31.15 18.98
CA PHE A 146 12.12 30.93 19.70
C PHE A 146 12.90 32.22 19.95
N TYR A 147 12.76 33.21 19.05
CA TYR A 147 13.54 34.44 19.05
C TYR A 147 12.74 35.72 19.33
N ASP A 148 11.39 35.68 19.32
CA ASP A 148 10.54 36.81 19.74
C ASP A 148 10.29 36.77 21.27
N PRO A 149 10.78 37.76 22.04
CA PRO A 149 10.58 37.85 23.48
C PRO A 149 9.11 37.96 23.91
N LEU A 150 8.20 38.40 23.01
CA LEU A 150 6.77 38.57 23.29
C LEU A 150 5.95 37.30 22.98
N SER A 151 6.56 36.27 22.38
CA SER A 151 5.88 35.03 22.02
C SER A 151 5.35 34.22 23.21
N ALA A 152 5.84 34.49 24.43
CA ALA A 152 5.36 33.89 25.67
C ALA A 152 3.98 34.42 26.12
N GLU A 153 3.58 35.62 25.68
CA GLU A 153 2.33 36.28 26.08
C GLU A 153 1.13 35.88 25.21
N PHE A 154 1.39 35.49 23.96
CA PHE A 154 0.40 34.89 23.06
C PHE A 154 0.35 33.39 23.33
N GLY A 155 -0.51 32.96 24.26
CA GLY A 155 -0.61 31.58 24.73
C GLY A 155 -0.45 30.51 23.64
N LYS A 156 0.13 29.37 24.01
CA LYS A 156 0.43 28.23 23.11
C LYS A 156 -0.83 27.71 22.41
N VAL A 157 -1.17 28.27 21.26
CA VAL A 157 -2.07 27.62 20.30
C VAL A 157 -1.18 26.71 19.44
N ASP A 158 -0.92 25.50 19.95
CA ASP A 158 -0.26 24.44 19.17
C ASP A 158 -1.34 23.66 18.41
N ASN A 159 -1.88 24.28 17.35
CA ASN A 159 -2.84 23.66 16.44
C ASN A 159 -2.18 23.10 15.18
N SER A 160 -0.84 23.03 15.08
CA SER A 160 -0.20 22.42 13.92
C SER A 160 -0.37 20.89 14.00
N PRO A 161 -0.93 20.23 12.99
CA PRO A 161 -0.98 18.78 12.95
C PRO A 161 0.46 18.26 12.93
N LYS A 162 0.88 17.58 14.01
CA LYS A 162 2.30 17.21 14.26
C LYS A 162 2.99 16.43 13.12
N ASN A 163 2.23 15.92 12.14
CA ASN A 163 2.70 15.08 11.04
C ASN A 163 2.26 15.58 9.65
N GLU A 164 1.89 16.84 9.46
CA GLU A 164 1.61 17.39 8.12
C GLU A 164 2.92 17.79 7.41
N PHE A 165 3.05 17.38 6.15
CA PHE A 165 4.21 17.66 5.30
C PHE A 165 3.75 18.11 3.92
N ASN A 166 4.59 18.93 3.29
CA ASN A 166 4.51 19.17 1.86
C ASN A 166 5.34 18.11 1.14
N PHE A 167 5.01 17.89 -0.14
CA PHE A 167 5.87 17.15 -1.03
C PHE A 167 6.01 17.83 -2.39
N THR A 168 7.10 17.50 -3.08
CA THR A 168 7.25 17.69 -4.52
C THR A 168 7.47 16.34 -5.20
N TRP A 169 6.93 16.19 -6.40
CA TRP A 169 7.04 14.98 -7.20
C TRP A 169 7.38 15.32 -8.64
N SER A 170 8.68 15.26 -8.96
CA SER A 170 9.14 15.35 -10.33
C SER A 170 8.61 14.17 -11.14
N TRP A 171 8.06 14.47 -12.32
CA TRP A 171 7.52 13.48 -13.25
C TRP A 171 6.36 12.70 -12.61
N CYS A 172 5.47 13.46 -11.96
CA CYS A 172 4.31 12.92 -11.30
C CYS A 172 3.48 12.03 -12.23
N ARG A 173 2.96 10.94 -11.66
CA ARG A 173 2.11 10.00 -12.39
C ARG A 173 0.71 10.60 -12.51
N LYS A 174 0.46 11.35 -13.60
CA LYS A 174 -0.82 12.04 -13.86
C LYS A 174 -2.04 11.11 -13.88
N SER A 175 -1.86 9.81 -14.09
CA SER A 175 -2.96 8.85 -14.01
C SER A 175 -3.62 8.81 -12.64
N TRP A 176 -2.90 9.18 -11.57
CA TRP A 176 -3.45 9.30 -10.22
C TRP A 176 -4.14 10.64 -9.94
N SER A 177 -4.26 11.52 -10.94
CA SER A 177 -5.05 12.74 -10.78
C SER A 177 -6.53 12.40 -10.60
N ASN A 178 -7.20 13.13 -9.71
CA ASN A 178 -8.61 12.91 -9.38
C ASN A 178 -8.92 11.53 -8.77
N VAL A 179 -7.93 10.88 -8.15
CA VAL A 179 -8.16 9.71 -7.30
C VAL A 179 -9.18 10.06 -6.21
N GLN A 180 -10.15 9.18 -5.97
CA GLN A 180 -11.23 9.41 -5.00
C GLN A 180 -11.00 8.68 -3.68
N ARG A 181 -10.09 7.69 -3.66
CA ARG A 181 -9.75 6.92 -2.46
C ARG A 181 -8.44 7.38 -1.86
N ASN A 182 -8.23 7.03 -0.59
CA ASN A 182 -6.99 7.36 0.12
C ASN A 182 -5.82 6.66 -0.56
N VAL A 183 -4.73 7.40 -0.79
CA VAL A 183 -3.49 6.86 -1.37
C VAL A 183 -2.35 6.95 -0.37
N PHE A 184 -1.74 5.81 -0.09
CA PHE A 184 -0.51 5.68 0.69
C PHE A 184 0.64 5.31 -0.25
N ILE A 185 1.77 6.01 -0.13
CA ILE A 185 2.98 5.69 -0.88
C ILE A 185 3.97 4.99 0.03
N ASP A 186 4.43 3.82 -0.37
CA ASP A 186 5.46 3.06 0.33
C ASP A 186 6.83 3.25 -0.33
N PHE A 187 7.74 3.95 0.36
CA PHE A 187 9.12 4.16 -0.10
C PHE A 187 10.12 3.12 0.45
N GLY A 188 9.61 2.06 1.10
CA GLY A 188 10.40 0.97 1.66
C GLY A 188 10.91 1.21 3.07
N ASP A 189 10.78 2.41 3.65
CA ASP A 189 11.17 2.65 5.04
C ASP A 189 10.03 2.33 6.02
N GLU A 190 10.17 2.74 7.28
CA GLU A 190 9.19 2.44 8.34
C GLU A 190 7.87 3.22 8.20
N TYR A 191 7.77 4.16 7.25
CA TYR A 191 6.60 4.99 7.03
C TYR A 191 5.90 4.69 5.70
N LEU A 192 4.60 4.96 5.71
CA LEU A 192 3.81 5.28 4.53
C LEU A 192 3.66 6.79 4.45
N PHE A 193 3.63 7.34 3.24
CA PHE A 193 3.23 8.72 3.00
C PHE A 193 1.77 8.77 2.53
N TRP A 194 0.86 9.21 3.40
CA TRP A 194 -0.56 9.38 3.08
C TRP A 194 -0.76 10.71 2.36
N VAL A 195 -1.01 10.67 1.06
CA VAL A 195 -1.27 11.87 0.26
C VAL A 195 -2.66 12.42 0.60
N LYS A 196 -2.72 13.69 0.99
CA LYS A 196 -3.95 14.42 1.32
C LYS A 196 -4.40 15.32 0.19
N GLU A 197 -3.45 15.95 -0.48
CA GLU A 197 -3.68 16.90 -1.57
C GLU A 197 -2.61 16.71 -2.64
N GLY A 198 -2.95 16.98 -3.90
CA GLY A 198 -1.98 17.03 -5.00
C GLY A 198 -1.53 15.67 -5.53
N MET A 199 -2.25 14.58 -5.26
CA MET A 199 -1.95 13.28 -5.88
C MET A 199 -1.99 13.38 -7.42
N GLY A 200 -0.98 12.82 -8.09
CA GLY A 200 -0.83 12.93 -9.54
C GLY A 200 -0.41 14.31 -10.05
N THR A 201 0.03 15.21 -9.17
CA THR A 201 0.57 16.54 -9.52
C THR A 201 2.01 16.72 -9.00
N ASN A 202 2.66 17.83 -9.38
CA ASN A 202 4.07 18.07 -9.05
C ASN A 202 4.30 18.45 -7.58
N SER A 203 3.26 18.81 -6.82
CA SER A 203 3.39 19.14 -5.41
C SER A 203 2.07 18.95 -4.68
N GLY A 204 2.13 18.78 -3.37
CA GLY A 204 0.94 18.64 -2.57
C GLY A 204 1.27 18.51 -1.10
N LYS A 205 0.31 17.93 -0.37
CA LYS A 205 0.42 17.74 1.08
C LYS A 205 0.09 16.32 1.46
N GLY A 206 0.65 15.88 2.57
CA GLY A 206 0.39 14.55 3.10
C GLY A 206 0.92 14.38 4.50
N ASN A 207 0.64 13.21 5.06
CA ASN A 207 1.08 12.84 6.39
C ASN A 207 2.00 11.62 6.34
N GLN A 208 3.03 11.60 7.17
CA GLN A 208 3.76 10.37 7.42
C GLN A 208 3.01 9.51 8.44
N VAL A 209 2.81 8.23 8.11
CA VAL A 209 2.13 7.24 8.95
C VAL A 209 3.07 6.06 9.15
N MET A 210 3.46 5.77 10.39
CA MET A 210 4.28 4.58 10.67
C MET A 210 3.52 3.31 10.29
N LYS A 211 4.19 2.38 9.60
CA LYS A 211 3.62 1.09 9.20
C LYS A 211 3.05 0.32 10.40
N LYS A 212 3.72 0.35 11.56
CA LYS A 212 3.19 -0.25 12.81
C LYS A 212 1.78 0.25 13.16
N PHE A 213 1.53 1.56 13.08
CA PHE A 213 0.21 2.12 13.38
C PHE A 213 -0.81 1.83 12.28
N PHE A 214 -0.35 1.78 11.02
CA PHE A 214 -1.20 1.35 9.90
C PHE A 214 -1.68 -0.09 10.07
N LEU A 215 -0.77 -1.02 10.34
CA LEU A 215 -1.10 -2.43 10.55
C LEU A 215 -2.02 -2.61 11.77
N ASN A 216 -1.70 -1.98 12.91
CA ASN A 216 -2.58 -2.01 14.10
C ASN A 216 -3.99 -1.52 13.80
N LYS A 217 -4.13 -0.47 12.98
CA LYS A 217 -5.42 0.09 12.62
C LYS A 217 -6.23 -0.84 11.73
N TYR A 218 -5.59 -1.52 10.79
CA TYR A 218 -6.26 -2.29 9.74
C TYR A 218 -6.18 -3.82 9.92
N GLY A 219 -5.67 -4.28 11.08
CA GLY A 219 -5.63 -5.70 11.44
C GLY A 219 -4.47 -6.48 10.81
N GLY A 220 -3.35 -5.83 10.52
CA GLY A 220 -2.13 -6.50 10.05
C GLY A 220 -1.29 -7.08 11.20
N ASP A 221 -0.55 -8.14 10.89
CA ASP A 221 0.36 -8.83 11.81
C ASP A 221 1.66 -8.03 12.01
N LEU A 222 1.87 -7.57 13.25
CA LEU A 222 3.07 -6.83 13.61
C LEU A 222 4.35 -7.66 13.60
N GLU A 223 4.27 -8.99 13.78
CA GLU A 223 5.44 -9.86 13.72
C GLU A 223 6.07 -9.87 12.32
N LEU A 224 5.24 -9.63 11.30
CA LEU A 224 5.63 -9.53 9.90
C LEU A 224 6.00 -8.11 9.45
N LEU A 225 5.91 -7.09 10.32
CA LEU A 225 6.24 -5.70 9.98
C LEU A 225 7.63 -5.54 9.34
N ALA A 226 8.61 -6.31 9.83
CA ALA A 226 9.98 -6.27 9.33
C ALA A 226 10.09 -6.66 7.84
N THR A 227 9.14 -7.44 7.32
CA THR A 227 9.11 -7.84 5.90
C THR A 227 8.74 -6.68 4.97
N LEU A 228 8.11 -5.62 5.51
CA LEU A 228 7.71 -4.44 4.76
C LEU A 228 8.80 -3.35 4.70
N ILE A 229 9.91 -3.50 5.42
CA ILE A 229 10.92 -2.46 5.58
C ILE A 229 12.24 -2.90 4.95
N ASP A 230 12.73 -2.09 4.02
CA ASP A 230 14.05 -2.20 3.41
C ASP A 230 15.10 -1.78 4.45
N GLY A 231 15.83 -2.74 5.04
CA GLY A 231 16.83 -2.40 6.05
C GLY A 231 17.60 -3.59 6.61
N SER A 232 18.82 -3.31 7.10
CA SER A 232 19.70 -4.32 7.71
C SER A 232 19.09 -4.92 8.99
N LYS A 233 19.65 -6.05 9.46
CA LYS A 233 19.24 -6.75 10.70
C LYS A 233 19.12 -5.81 11.93
N ASP A 234 19.80 -4.66 11.94
CA ASP A 234 19.77 -3.68 13.03
C ASP A 234 18.49 -2.81 13.07
N THR A 235 17.91 -2.46 11.91
CA THR A 235 16.62 -1.76 11.84
C THR A 235 15.50 -2.65 12.39
N ILE A 236 15.53 -3.94 12.04
CA ILE A 236 14.61 -4.96 12.53
C ILE A 236 14.75 -5.16 14.05
N LYS A 237 15.98 -5.09 14.58
CA LYS A 237 16.26 -5.22 16.02
C LYS A 237 15.72 -4.05 16.85
N ARG A 238 15.74 -2.81 16.31
CA ARG A 238 15.17 -1.62 16.97
C ARG A 238 13.64 -1.67 17.07
N LEU A 239 12.96 -2.21 16.05
CA LEU A 239 11.50 -2.34 16.08
C LEU A 239 11.02 -3.32 17.16
N LYS A 240 11.77 -4.41 17.39
CA LYS A 240 11.53 -5.37 18.48
C LYS A 240 11.81 -4.82 19.88
N THR A 241 12.47 -3.67 20.01
CA THR A 241 12.79 -3.08 21.32
C THR A 241 11.69 -2.18 21.87
N TYR A 242 10.73 -1.75 21.03
CA TYR A 242 9.53 -0.99 21.43
C TYR A 242 8.34 -1.87 21.81
N GLU A 243 8.60 -3.16 22.10
CA GLU A 243 7.63 -4.13 22.64
C GLU A 243 7.87 -4.43 24.13
N LYS A 244 8.57 -3.54 24.85
CA LYS A 244 8.67 -3.55 26.30
C LYS A 244 8.07 -2.30 26.92
#